data_AF-A0A963PGR1-F1
#
_entry.id   AF-A0A963PGR1-F1
#
_cell.length_a   1.000
_cell.length_b   1.000
_cell.length_c   1.000
_cell.angle_alpha   90.00
_cell.angle_beta   90.00
_cell.angle_gamma   90.00
#
_symmetry.space_group_name_H-M   'P 1'
#
loop_
_entity.id
_entity.type
_entity.pdbx_description
1 polymer ?
#
loop_
_entity_poly.entity_id
_entity_poly.type
_entity_poly.pdbx_seq_one_letter_code
_entity_poly.pdbx_strand_id
1 'polypeptide(L)'
;MTKRHSTTALLGLCLCASLWLSACSTAEEAAHRADVAAQQRDFDQQTGILVKHMKALQAKGDPLGDYYYALANSDGWLHDVTDPKAITALFEKAAAKGSMDAKILLALQVAMSEPVPGKLDYGQGPRENLDSWERGLALLLPLLKQQCFVRRLVLDMGKPQVASYSIARKVWPTFRDGYYRNNSDGSRTLLRDPERQRVWESVHRSCLVPQDEWLH
;
A
#
# COMPACT_ATOMS: atom_id res chain seq x y z
N MET A 1 37.29 3.56 -83.31
CA MET A 1 37.03 4.28 -82.04
C MET A 1 36.37 3.27 -81.10
N THR A 2 36.83 2.87 -79.92
CA THR A 2 37.95 3.24 -79.01
C THR A 2 37.93 2.08 -77.98
N LYS A 3 38.88 1.14 -77.95
CA LYS A 3 40.12 1.06 -77.14
C LYS A 3 39.95 1.05 -75.60
N ARG A 4 40.62 0.04 -74.96
CA ARG A 4 41.19 -0.04 -73.59
C ARG A 4 40.25 -0.39 -72.43
N HIS A 5 40.67 -1.00 -71.30
CA HIS A 5 41.78 -1.87 -70.87
C HIS A 5 41.36 -2.45 -69.50
N SER A 6 42.00 -3.55 -69.09
CA SER A 6 42.11 -4.11 -67.74
C SER A 6 42.18 -3.06 -66.60
N THR A 7 41.81 -3.38 -65.35
CA THR A 7 42.73 -3.85 -64.27
C THR A 7 41.96 -4.04 -62.94
N THR A 8 42.42 -5.05 -62.21
CA THR A 8 42.25 -5.47 -60.80
C THR A 8 41.92 -4.40 -59.75
N ALA A 9 41.10 -4.75 -58.74
CA ALA A 9 41.21 -4.19 -57.39
C ALA A 9 40.74 -5.22 -56.32
N LEU A 10 41.71 -5.81 -55.63
CA LEU A 10 41.54 -6.40 -54.30
C LEU A 10 41.11 -5.29 -53.32
N LEU A 11 39.96 -5.44 -52.66
CA LEU A 11 39.62 -4.74 -51.42
C LEU A 11 38.80 -5.71 -50.56
N GLY A 12 39.49 -6.68 -49.98
CA GLY A 12 38.92 -7.60 -48.99
C GLY A 12 39.82 -7.62 -47.77
N LEU A 13 39.60 -6.69 -46.85
CA LEU A 13 40.03 -6.75 -45.44
C LEU A 13 39.45 -5.56 -44.67
N CYS A 14 39.10 -5.81 -43.41
CA CYS A 14 38.57 -4.88 -42.39
C CYS A 14 37.05 -4.62 -42.35
N LEU A 15 36.25 -5.65 -42.05
CA LEU A 15 34.88 -5.49 -41.53
C LEU A 15 34.57 -6.46 -40.37
N CYS A 16 35.53 -6.78 -39.50
CA CYS A 16 35.31 -7.69 -38.36
C CYS A 16 35.64 -7.09 -36.98
N ALA A 17 35.75 -5.77 -36.84
CA ALA A 17 36.12 -5.15 -35.56
C ALA A 17 34.99 -4.34 -34.88
N SER A 18 33.80 -4.20 -35.49
CA SER A 18 32.69 -3.40 -34.95
C SER A 18 31.57 -4.20 -34.27
N LEU A 19 31.65 -5.54 -34.22
CA LEU A 19 30.60 -6.40 -33.64
C LEU A 19 30.78 -6.72 -32.15
N TRP A 20 31.87 -6.29 -31.51
CA TRP A 20 32.20 -6.69 -30.13
C TRP A 20 31.81 -5.66 -29.06
N LEU A 21 31.49 -4.41 -29.44
CA LEU A 21 31.12 -3.36 -28.48
C LEU A 21 29.60 -3.21 -28.28
N SER A 22 28.78 -3.79 -29.16
CA SER A 22 27.31 -3.79 -29.07
C SER A 22 26.72 -5.09 -28.52
N ALA A 23 27.56 -6.10 -28.26
CA ALA A 23 27.12 -7.40 -27.72
C ALA A 23 27.13 -7.45 -26.18
N CYS A 24 27.91 -6.62 -25.49
CA CYS A 24 27.91 -6.56 -24.03
C CYS A 24 26.65 -5.87 -23.47
N SER A 25 26.18 -4.80 -24.13
CA SER A 25 24.96 -4.10 -23.71
C SER A 25 23.69 -4.93 -23.93
N THR A 26 23.65 -5.78 -24.96
CA THR A 26 22.48 -6.62 -25.26
C THR A 26 22.36 -7.83 -24.34
N ALA A 27 23.47 -8.42 -23.92
CA ALA A 27 23.46 -9.53 -22.96
C ALA A 27 23.09 -9.04 -21.54
N GLU A 28 23.61 -7.90 -21.11
CA GLU A 28 23.26 -7.29 -19.82
C GLU A 28 21.79 -6.84 -19.78
N GLU A 29 21.30 -6.20 -20.85
CA GLU A 29 19.90 -5.80 -20.94
C GLU A 29 18.95 -7.02 -21.03
N ALA A 30 19.35 -8.09 -21.73
CA ALA A 30 18.59 -9.33 -21.74
C ALA A 30 18.57 -10.02 -20.36
N ALA A 31 19.71 -10.04 -19.65
CA ALA A 31 19.79 -10.57 -18.30
C ALA A 31 18.94 -9.76 -17.31
N HIS A 32 18.98 -8.43 -17.40
CA HIS A 32 18.15 -7.55 -16.58
C HIS A 32 16.65 -7.75 -16.86
N ARG A 33 16.23 -7.83 -18.13
CA ARG A 33 14.84 -8.13 -18.49
C ARG A 33 14.39 -9.51 -18.00
N ALA A 34 15.28 -10.50 -18.06
CA ALA A 34 15.00 -11.85 -17.56
C ALA A 34 14.82 -11.86 -16.03
N ASP A 35 15.66 -11.12 -15.31
CA ASP A 35 15.56 -10.94 -13.85
C ASP A 35 14.26 -10.23 -13.46
N VAL A 36 13.94 -9.10 -14.10
CA VAL A 36 12.66 -8.38 -13.88
C VAL A 36 11.47 -9.30 -14.17
N ALA A 37 11.50 -10.07 -15.25
CA ALA A 37 10.43 -11.01 -15.57
C ALA A 37 10.33 -12.16 -14.56
N ALA A 38 11.45 -12.62 -13.99
CA ALA A 38 11.46 -13.63 -12.94
C ALA A 38 10.87 -13.09 -11.63
N GLN A 39 11.25 -11.88 -11.24
CA GLN A 39 10.71 -11.18 -10.07
C GLN A 39 9.20 -10.93 -10.22
N GLN A 40 8.74 -10.52 -11.40
CA GLN A 40 7.31 -10.33 -11.66
C GLN A 40 6.54 -11.66 -11.54
N ARG A 41 7.07 -12.76 -12.08
CA ARG A 41 6.42 -14.08 -11.94
C ARG A 41 6.31 -14.53 -10.49
N ASP A 42 7.35 -14.32 -9.69
CA ASP A 42 7.28 -14.62 -8.26
C ASP A 42 6.24 -13.72 -7.58
N PHE A 43 6.26 -12.41 -7.82
CA PHE A 43 5.24 -11.50 -7.31
C PHE A 43 3.80 -11.94 -7.67
N ASP A 44 3.55 -12.30 -8.92
CA ASP A 44 2.24 -12.77 -9.39
C ASP A 44 1.83 -14.08 -8.71
N GLN A 45 2.78 -15.00 -8.49
CA GLN A 45 2.53 -16.24 -7.77
C GLN A 45 2.13 -15.97 -6.31
N GLN A 46 2.86 -15.10 -5.61
CA GLN A 46 2.64 -14.83 -4.20
C GLN A 46 1.37 -14.01 -3.96
N THR A 47 1.10 -13.02 -4.82
CA THR A 47 -0.19 -12.30 -4.81
C THR A 47 -1.36 -13.22 -5.18
N GLY A 48 -1.15 -14.22 -6.03
CA GLY A 48 -2.14 -15.27 -6.32
C GLY A 48 -2.61 -16.03 -5.07
N ILE A 49 -1.71 -16.29 -4.11
CA ILE A 49 -2.05 -16.91 -2.82
C ILE A 49 -2.93 -15.97 -1.98
N LEU A 50 -2.59 -14.68 -1.91
CA LEU A 50 -3.40 -13.66 -1.23
C LEU A 50 -4.83 -13.60 -1.80
N VAL A 51 -4.94 -13.56 -3.14
CA VAL A 51 -6.24 -13.55 -3.83
C VAL A 51 -7.04 -14.82 -3.54
N LYS A 52 -6.40 -15.99 -3.52
CA LYS A 52 -7.06 -17.26 -3.20
C LYS A 52 -7.60 -17.26 -1.77
N HIS A 53 -6.81 -16.80 -0.80
CA HIS A 53 -7.24 -16.68 0.60
C HIS A 53 -8.46 -15.75 0.72
N MET A 54 -8.39 -14.55 0.13
CA MET A 54 -9.50 -13.59 0.07
C MET A 54 -10.78 -14.21 -0.50
N LYS A 55 -10.70 -14.88 -1.66
CA LYS A 55 -11.84 -15.54 -2.29
C LYS A 55 -12.42 -16.67 -1.45
N ALA A 56 -11.57 -17.44 -0.76
CA ALA A 56 -12.03 -18.50 0.13
C ALA A 56 -12.83 -17.96 1.32
N LEU A 57 -12.43 -16.81 1.88
CA LEU A 57 -13.19 -16.12 2.92
C LEU A 57 -14.55 -15.62 2.40
N GLN A 58 -14.56 -14.99 1.22
CA GLN A 58 -15.81 -14.53 0.58
C GLN A 58 -16.77 -15.69 0.34
N ALA A 59 -16.28 -16.84 -0.14
CA ALA A 59 -17.09 -18.03 -0.38
C ALA A 59 -17.72 -18.60 0.90
N LYS A 60 -17.06 -18.41 2.05
CA LYS A 60 -17.59 -18.79 3.37
C LYS A 60 -18.56 -17.75 3.97
N GLY A 61 -18.75 -16.62 3.29
CA GLY A 61 -19.53 -15.50 3.83
C GLY A 61 -18.81 -14.73 4.94
N ASP A 62 -17.50 -14.91 5.10
CA ASP A 62 -16.72 -14.16 6.08
C ASP A 62 -16.54 -12.70 5.61
N PRO A 63 -16.95 -11.69 6.41
CA PRO A 63 -16.79 -10.28 6.06
C PRO A 63 -15.34 -9.84 5.79
N LEU A 64 -14.34 -10.59 6.26
CA LEU A 64 -12.94 -10.32 5.98
C LEU A 64 -12.57 -10.49 4.52
N GLY A 65 -13.23 -11.41 3.81
CA GLY A 65 -12.99 -11.57 2.38
C GLY A 65 -13.34 -10.29 1.61
N ASP A 66 -14.49 -9.68 1.90
CA ASP A 66 -14.90 -8.42 1.28
C ASP A 66 -14.03 -7.24 1.71
N TYR A 67 -13.59 -7.24 2.97
CA TYR A 67 -12.64 -6.25 3.48
C TYR A 67 -11.29 -6.32 2.77
N TYR A 68 -10.71 -7.51 2.61
CA TYR A 68 -9.44 -7.67 1.89
C TYR A 68 -9.56 -7.29 0.42
N TYR A 69 -10.69 -7.56 -0.21
CA TYR A 69 -10.96 -7.09 -1.57
C TYR A 69 -10.98 -5.56 -1.63
N ALA A 70 -11.65 -4.89 -0.69
CA ALA A 70 -11.66 -3.43 -0.61
C ALA A 70 -10.24 -2.86 -0.40
N LEU A 71 -9.48 -3.48 0.50
CA LEU A 71 -8.12 -3.05 0.85
C LEU A 71 -7.14 -3.28 -0.30
N ALA A 72 -7.22 -4.40 -1.01
CA ALA A 72 -6.39 -4.68 -2.18
C ALA A 72 -6.55 -3.63 -3.29
N ASN A 73 -7.79 -3.18 -3.51
CA ASN A 73 -8.09 -2.10 -4.46
C ASN A 73 -7.60 -0.73 -3.94
N SER A 74 -7.70 -0.47 -2.64
CA SER A 74 -7.14 0.76 -2.06
C SER A 74 -5.62 0.81 -2.09
N ASP A 75 -4.96 -0.34 -1.90
CA ASP A 75 -3.50 -0.47 -1.90
C ASP A 75 -2.93 -0.44 -3.31
N GLY A 76 -3.78 -0.69 -4.31
CA GLY A 76 -3.41 -0.63 -5.71
C GLY A 76 -2.58 -1.81 -6.19
N TRP A 77 -2.64 -2.96 -5.51
CA TRP A 77 -2.13 -4.22 -6.09
C TRP A 77 -3.24 -5.06 -6.73
N LEU A 78 -4.51 -4.71 -6.47
CA LEU A 78 -5.66 -5.09 -7.28
C LEU A 78 -6.24 -3.82 -7.91
N HIS A 79 -6.67 -3.89 -9.17
CA HIS A 79 -7.13 -2.72 -9.93
C HIS A 79 -8.55 -2.90 -10.50
N ASP A 80 -9.33 -3.80 -9.91
CA ASP A 80 -10.71 -4.06 -10.32
C ASP A 80 -11.61 -2.82 -10.11
N VAL A 81 -11.29 -2.00 -9.11
CA VAL A 81 -11.96 -0.74 -8.78
C VAL A 81 -10.92 0.34 -8.46
N THR A 82 -10.96 1.45 -9.19
CA THR A 82 -9.98 2.55 -9.04
C THR A 82 -10.60 3.87 -8.58
N ASP A 83 -11.92 4.05 -8.71
CA ASP A 83 -12.61 5.25 -8.24
C ASP A 83 -12.62 5.31 -6.70
N PRO A 84 -12.16 6.41 -6.06
CA PRO A 84 -12.08 6.52 -4.61
C PRO A 84 -13.41 6.30 -3.86
N LYS A 85 -14.53 6.77 -4.44
CA LYS A 85 -15.85 6.59 -3.82
C LYS A 85 -16.30 5.15 -3.93
N ALA A 86 -16.07 4.51 -5.08
CA ALA A 86 -16.35 3.09 -5.28
C ALA A 86 -15.50 2.21 -4.34
N ILE A 87 -14.23 2.53 -4.13
CA ILE A 87 -13.37 1.85 -3.15
C ILE A 87 -13.95 2.01 -1.74
N THR A 88 -14.31 3.23 -1.35
CA THR A 88 -14.94 3.50 -0.04
C THR A 88 -16.23 2.68 0.15
N ALA A 89 -17.06 2.56 -0.90
CA ALA A 89 -18.27 1.75 -0.86
C ALA A 89 -18.00 0.24 -0.66
N LEU A 90 -16.85 -0.27 -1.11
CA LEU A 90 -16.43 -1.65 -0.80
C LEU A 90 -16.18 -1.84 0.70
N PHE A 91 -15.51 -0.87 1.34
CA PHE A 91 -15.32 -0.89 2.80
C PHE A 91 -16.65 -0.78 3.55
N GLU A 92 -17.55 0.11 3.13
CA GLU A 92 -18.88 0.25 3.73
C GLU A 92 -19.67 -1.05 3.64
N LYS A 93 -19.63 -1.75 2.50
CA LYS A 93 -20.24 -3.07 2.33
C LYS A 93 -19.66 -4.11 3.27
N ALA A 94 -18.34 -4.17 3.41
CA ALA A 94 -17.68 -5.09 4.34
C ALA A 94 -18.02 -4.76 5.81
N ALA A 95 -18.05 -3.48 6.16
CA ALA A 95 -18.43 -3.00 7.48
C ALA A 95 -19.89 -3.35 7.82
N ALA A 96 -20.81 -3.18 6.87
CA ALA A 96 -22.22 -3.55 7.01
C ALA A 96 -22.41 -5.06 7.23
N LYS A 97 -21.53 -5.89 6.64
CA LYS A 97 -21.48 -7.34 6.89
C LYS A 97 -20.82 -7.72 8.23
N GLY A 98 -20.25 -6.77 8.95
CA GLY A 98 -19.69 -6.98 10.28
C GLY A 98 -18.16 -6.93 10.37
N SER A 99 -17.44 -6.61 9.27
CA SER A 99 -15.98 -6.45 9.34
C SER A 99 -15.60 -5.29 10.25
N MET A 100 -14.94 -5.60 11.37
CA MET A 100 -14.42 -4.58 12.28
C MET A 100 -13.26 -3.81 11.66
N ASP A 101 -12.40 -4.48 10.91
CA ASP A 101 -11.27 -3.87 10.23
C ASP A 101 -11.74 -2.79 9.23
N ALA A 102 -12.84 -3.06 8.51
CA ALA A 102 -13.46 -2.08 7.62
C ALA A 102 -14.02 -0.87 8.38
N LYS A 103 -14.76 -1.10 9.48
CA LYS A 103 -15.30 -0.01 10.32
C LYS A 103 -14.19 0.88 10.87
N ILE A 104 -13.09 0.27 11.31
CA ILE A 104 -11.93 0.98 11.84
C ILE A 104 -11.27 1.84 10.76
N LEU A 105 -11.03 1.29 9.56
CA LEU A 105 -10.41 2.05 8.48
C LEU A 105 -11.32 3.17 7.93
N LEU A 106 -12.64 3.00 7.95
CA LEU A 106 -13.60 4.07 7.63
C LEU A 106 -13.54 5.21 8.66
N ALA A 107 -13.52 4.89 9.95
CA ALA A 107 -13.39 5.91 11.00
C ALA A 107 -12.04 6.65 10.90
N LEU A 108 -10.97 5.93 10.57
CA LEU A 108 -9.64 6.51 10.35
C LEU A 108 -9.61 7.40 9.09
N GLN A 109 -10.28 7.00 8.01
CA GLN A 109 -10.43 7.82 6.80
C GLN A 109 -11.06 9.18 7.14
N VAL A 110 -12.13 9.17 7.94
CA VAL A 110 -12.77 10.41 8.43
C VAL A 110 -11.77 11.26 9.22
N ALA A 111 -11.06 10.66 10.18
CA ALA A 111 -10.11 11.39 11.02
C ALA A 111 -9.05 12.11 10.17
N MET A 112 -8.49 11.41 9.20
CA MET A 112 -7.40 11.93 8.38
C MET A 112 -7.85 12.78 7.18
N SER A 113 -9.15 12.83 6.89
CA SER A 113 -9.67 13.35 5.63
C SER A 113 -8.99 12.71 4.40
N GLU A 114 -8.80 11.38 4.43
CA GLU A 114 -8.23 10.63 3.30
C GLU A 114 -9.29 10.38 2.21
N PRO A 115 -8.92 10.39 0.92
CA PRO A 115 -9.86 10.10 -0.17
C PRO A 115 -10.28 8.63 -0.20
N VAL A 116 -9.48 7.71 0.36
CA VAL A 116 -9.77 6.27 0.46
C VAL A 116 -9.34 5.70 1.82
N PRO A 117 -10.05 4.72 2.39
CA PRO A 117 -9.62 4.03 3.61
C PRO A 117 -8.36 3.19 3.38
N GLY A 118 -7.51 3.03 4.39
CA GLY A 118 -6.41 2.04 4.35
C GLY A 118 -5.04 2.56 3.91
N LYS A 119 -4.90 3.86 3.62
CA LYS A 119 -3.59 4.50 3.50
C LYS A 119 -2.96 4.68 4.90
N LEU A 120 -2.00 3.82 5.24
CA LEU A 120 -1.38 3.76 6.57
C LEU A 120 0.08 4.26 6.60
N ASP A 121 0.58 4.80 5.49
CA ASP A 121 2.03 4.86 5.20
C ASP A 121 2.78 5.97 5.96
N TYR A 122 2.07 6.99 6.47
CA TYR A 122 2.68 8.12 7.17
C TYR A 122 1.97 8.39 8.50
N GLY A 123 2.64 9.11 9.42
CA GLY A 123 2.04 9.54 10.69
C GLY A 123 0.71 10.26 10.46
N GLN A 124 -0.29 9.98 11.30
CA GLN A 124 -1.67 10.31 10.98
C GLN A 124 -2.17 11.41 11.86
N GLY A 125 -2.45 12.54 11.24
CA GLY A 125 -2.89 13.74 11.91
C GLY A 125 -3.98 14.45 11.13
N PRO A 126 -4.45 15.58 11.65
CA PRO A 126 -5.63 16.28 11.13
C PRO A 126 -5.45 16.88 9.73
N ARG A 127 -4.22 16.90 9.21
CA ARG A 127 -3.83 17.72 8.05
C ARG A 127 -4.23 19.17 8.28
N GLU A 128 -5.27 19.62 7.59
CA GLU A 128 -5.84 20.97 7.69
C GLU A 128 -7.28 20.96 8.23
N ASN A 129 -7.86 19.80 8.53
CA ASN A 129 -9.25 19.64 8.92
C ASN A 129 -9.39 19.05 10.34
N LEU A 130 -9.30 19.95 11.33
CA LEU A 130 -9.44 19.58 12.74
C LEU A 130 -10.81 19.01 13.08
N ASP A 131 -11.88 19.51 12.47
CA ASP A 131 -13.22 19.00 12.77
C ASP A 131 -13.39 17.55 12.31
N SER A 132 -12.87 17.21 11.13
CA SER A 132 -12.84 15.82 10.65
C SER A 132 -11.98 14.94 11.55
N TRP A 133 -10.83 15.44 12.01
CA TRP A 133 -9.99 14.75 12.97
C TRP A 133 -10.74 14.40 14.25
N GLU A 134 -11.35 15.39 14.90
CA GLU A 134 -12.11 15.19 16.13
C GLU A 134 -13.28 14.22 15.94
N ARG A 135 -14.06 14.37 14.86
CA ARG A 135 -15.17 13.45 14.55
C ARG A 135 -14.67 12.02 14.31
N GLY A 136 -13.62 11.85 13.50
CA GLY A 136 -13.07 10.55 13.18
C GLY A 136 -12.48 9.85 14.41
N LEU A 137 -11.77 10.59 15.26
CA LEU A 137 -11.27 10.06 16.53
C LEU A 137 -12.39 9.64 17.48
N ALA A 138 -13.48 10.40 17.54
CA ALA A 138 -14.66 10.05 18.34
C ALA A 138 -15.34 8.77 17.84
N LEU A 139 -15.37 8.55 16.51
CA LEU A 139 -15.84 7.28 15.92
C LEU A 139 -14.85 6.13 16.17
N LEU A 140 -13.55 6.41 16.08
CA LEU A 140 -12.49 5.40 16.11
C LEU A 140 -12.27 4.82 17.51
N LEU A 141 -12.23 5.66 18.55
CA LEU A 141 -11.91 5.23 19.90
C LEU A 141 -12.80 4.08 20.44
N PRO A 142 -14.15 4.12 20.33
CA PRO A 142 -14.99 3.00 20.77
C PRO A 142 -14.79 1.72 19.95
N LEU A 143 -14.42 1.84 18.67
CA LEU A 143 -14.10 0.67 17.83
C LEU A 143 -12.79 0.02 18.31
N LEU A 144 -11.79 0.82 18.65
CA LEU A 144 -10.49 0.31 19.12
C LEU A 144 -10.56 -0.35 20.50
N LYS A 145 -11.58 -0.05 21.30
CA LYS A 145 -11.87 -0.79 22.54
C LYS A 145 -12.38 -2.20 22.28
N GLN A 146 -13.00 -2.45 21.12
CA GLN A 146 -13.47 -3.77 20.71
C GLN A 146 -12.40 -4.55 19.94
N GLN A 147 -11.73 -3.87 19.00
CA GLN A 147 -10.62 -4.42 18.22
C GLN A 147 -9.58 -3.33 18.00
N CYS A 148 -8.43 -3.44 18.66
CA CYS A 148 -7.40 -2.40 18.66
C CYS A 148 -6.45 -2.45 17.44
N PHE A 149 -6.65 -3.41 16.53
CA PHE A 149 -5.83 -3.66 15.36
C PHE A 149 -6.67 -3.81 14.09
N VAL A 150 -6.01 -3.70 12.94
CA VAL A 150 -6.53 -4.10 11.64
C VAL A 150 -5.59 -5.11 11.01
N ARG A 151 -6.12 -5.99 10.17
CA ARG A 151 -5.39 -6.99 9.41
C ARG A 151 -5.14 -6.52 7.99
N ARG A 152 -4.07 -6.99 7.37
CA ARG A 152 -3.74 -6.67 5.97
C ARG A 152 -3.10 -7.87 5.30
N LEU A 153 -3.45 -8.10 4.04
CA LEU A 153 -2.73 -9.04 3.18
C LEU A 153 -1.49 -8.34 2.67
N VAL A 154 -0.32 -8.89 2.98
CA VAL A 154 0.98 -8.32 2.60
C VAL A 154 1.91 -9.42 2.10
N LEU A 155 2.96 -9.01 1.38
CA LEU A 155 4.11 -9.84 1.11
C LEU A 155 5.24 -9.42 2.05
N ASP A 156 5.59 -10.26 3.01
CA ASP A 156 6.77 -10.05 3.86
C ASP A 156 7.94 -10.88 3.34
N MET A 157 9.03 -10.20 2.97
CA MET A 157 10.17 -10.82 2.28
C MET A 157 9.74 -11.72 1.09
N GLY A 158 8.73 -11.28 0.34
CA GLY A 158 8.17 -12.02 -0.80
C GLY A 158 7.19 -13.13 -0.43
N LYS A 159 6.90 -13.37 0.86
CA LYS A 159 5.98 -14.43 1.29
C LYS A 159 4.63 -13.87 1.73
N PRO A 160 3.51 -14.47 1.29
CA PRO A 160 2.18 -13.99 1.60
C PRO A 160 1.83 -14.24 3.06
N GLN A 161 1.30 -13.22 3.72
CA GLN A 161 0.81 -13.33 5.09
C GLN A 161 -0.36 -12.39 5.38
N VAL A 162 -1.09 -12.70 6.45
CA VAL A 162 -1.99 -11.78 7.14
C VAL A 162 -1.20 -11.09 8.24
N ALA A 163 -0.88 -9.82 8.05
CA ALA A 163 -0.21 -8.99 9.06
C ALA A 163 -1.22 -8.17 9.87
N SER A 164 -0.95 -7.94 11.15
CA SER A 164 -1.83 -7.14 12.02
C SER A 164 -1.16 -5.86 12.54
N TYR A 165 -1.88 -4.74 12.52
CA TYR A 165 -1.35 -3.43 12.88
C TYR A 165 -2.23 -2.73 13.91
N SER A 166 -1.63 -2.26 15.00
CA SER A 166 -2.34 -1.40 15.97
C SER A 166 -2.60 -0.02 15.36
N ILE A 167 -3.87 0.37 15.26
CA ILE A 167 -4.27 1.68 14.73
C ILE A 167 -3.93 2.81 15.69
N ALA A 168 -4.03 2.56 17.00
CA ALA A 168 -3.65 3.55 17.99
C ALA A 168 -2.18 4.01 17.84
N ARG A 169 -1.28 3.12 17.36
CA ARG A 169 0.11 3.47 17.02
C ARG A 169 0.23 4.54 15.94
N LYS A 170 -0.75 4.66 15.04
CA LYS A 170 -0.79 5.66 13.97
C LYS A 170 -1.30 7.02 14.47
N VAL A 171 -2.01 7.05 15.61
CA VAL A 171 -2.67 8.23 16.15
C VAL A 171 -1.88 8.89 17.28
N TRP A 172 -1.42 8.13 18.28
CA TRP A 172 -0.81 8.72 19.48
C TRP A 172 0.44 9.58 19.22
N PRO A 173 1.32 9.28 18.23
CA PRO A 173 2.50 10.11 17.98
C PRO A 173 2.12 11.55 17.59
N THR A 174 0.99 11.75 16.93
CA THR A 174 0.50 13.07 16.52
C THR A 174 0.21 13.97 17.72
N PHE A 175 -0.24 13.41 18.84
CA PHE A 175 -0.46 14.17 20.08
C PHE A 175 0.83 14.49 20.81
N ARG A 176 1.85 13.62 20.70
CA ARG A 176 3.19 13.83 21.26
C ARG A 176 3.97 14.88 20.48
N ASP A 177 4.09 14.66 19.17
CA ASP A 177 4.92 15.45 18.27
C ASP A 177 4.25 16.81 18.01
N GLY A 178 2.92 16.79 17.95
CA GLY A 178 2.03 17.91 17.78
C GLY A 178 1.49 18.03 16.36
N TYR A 179 0.39 18.75 16.22
CA TYR A 179 -0.23 19.09 14.94
C TYR A 179 -0.57 20.57 14.89
N TYR A 180 -0.60 21.15 13.70
CA TYR A 180 -0.84 22.59 13.54
C TYR A 180 -2.34 22.90 13.44
N ARG A 181 -2.77 23.95 14.13
CA ARG A 181 -4.04 24.64 13.89
C ARG A 181 -3.78 25.96 13.18
N ASN A 182 -4.55 26.26 12.15
CA ASN A 182 -4.55 27.58 11.51
C ASN A 182 -5.39 28.55 12.36
N ASN A 183 -4.84 29.72 12.66
CA ASN A 183 -5.52 30.78 13.38
C ASN A 183 -6.21 31.74 12.39
N SER A 184 -7.14 32.56 12.88
CA SER A 184 -7.90 33.51 12.05
C SER A 184 -7.05 34.62 11.42
N ASP A 185 -5.87 34.88 11.98
CA ASP A 185 -4.89 35.86 11.49
C ASP A 185 -3.92 35.28 10.45
N GLY A 186 -4.10 34.01 10.04
CA GLY A 186 -3.22 33.31 9.10
C GLY A 186 -1.98 32.69 9.73
N SER A 187 -1.72 32.89 11.03
CA SER A 187 -0.66 32.20 11.75
C SER A 187 -1.02 30.73 12.04
N ARG A 188 -0.04 29.93 12.48
CA ARG A 188 -0.25 28.53 12.87
C ARG A 188 0.23 28.30 14.28
N THR A 189 -0.57 27.59 15.08
CA THR A 189 -0.19 27.15 16.43
C THR A 189 0.07 25.65 16.41
N LEU A 190 1.25 25.23 16.85
CA LEU A 190 1.53 23.82 17.13
C LEU A 190 0.82 23.41 18.42
N LEU A 191 -0.10 22.46 18.31
CA LEU A 191 -0.83 21.89 19.43
C LEU A 191 -0.24 20.53 19.78
N ARG A 192 0.10 20.35 21.05
CA ARG A 192 0.41 19.05 21.65
C ARG A 192 -0.64 18.76 22.71
N ASP A 193 -0.94 17.48 22.89
CA ASP A 193 -1.97 17.05 23.84
C ASP A 193 -1.47 15.84 24.64
N PRO A 194 -0.73 16.08 25.74
CA PRO A 194 -0.19 15.00 26.56
C PRO A 194 -1.27 14.11 27.20
N GLU A 195 -2.48 14.62 27.38
CA GLU A 195 -3.59 13.86 27.95
C GLU A 195 -4.14 12.86 26.92
N ARG A 196 -4.48 13.34 25.72
CA ARG A 196 -4.91 12.46 24.63
C ARG A 196 -3.79 11.52 24.20
N GLN A 197 -2.53 11.96 24.19
CA GLN A 197 -1.39 11.08 23.95
C GLN A 197 -1.47 9.86 24.89
N ARG A 198 -1.61 10.08 26.20
CA ARG A 198 -1.68 8.99 27.20
C ARG A 198 -2.85 8.04 26.94
N VAL A 199 -4.01 8.57 26.56
CA VAL A 199 -5.19 7.74 26.24
C VAL A 199 -4.92 6.83 25.03
N TRP A 200 -4.45 7.39 23.92
CA TRP A 200 -4.22 6.61 22.70
C TRP A 200 -3.01 5.68 22.82
N GLU A 201 -1.97 6.12 23.50
CA GLU A 201 -0.81 5.28 23.81
C GLU A 201 -1.19 4.11 24.72
N SER A 202 -2.08 4.31 25.69
CA SER A 202 -2.60 3.24 26.52
C SER A 202 -3.36 2.20 25.70
N VAL A 203 -4.25 2.63 24.78
CA VAL A 203 -4.95 1.72 23.85
C VAL A 203 -3.95 0.92 23.00
N HIS A 204 -2.88 1.56 22.53
CA HIS A 204 -1.83 0.86 21.78
C HIS A 204 -1.09 -0.16 22.64
N ARG A 205 -0.65 0.22 23.85
CA ARG A 205 0.12 -0.64 24.75
C ARG A 205 -0.67 -1.83 25.26
N SER A 206 -1.98 -1.68 25.46
CA SER A 206 -2.88 -2.79 25.83
C SER A 206 -3.33 -3.62 24.61
N CYS A 207 -2.91 -3.27 23.40
CA CYS A 207 -3.37 -3.95 22.20
C CYS A 207 -2.67 -5.30 22.03
N LEU A 208 -3.42 -6.38 22.25
CA LEU A 208 -2.99 -7.74 21.94
C LEU A 208 -3.16 -7.98 20.44
N VAL A 209 -2.16 -7.54 19.67
CA VAL A 209 -2.09 -7.78 18.22
C VAL A 209 -1.82 -9.28 17.99
N PRO A 210 -2.63 -9.98 17.17
CA PRO A 210 -2.36 -11.36 16.80
C PRO A 210 -1.00 -11.51 16.14
N GLN A 211 -0.41 -12.71 16.24
CA GLN A 211 0.75 -13.05 15.42
C GLN A 211 0.36 -13.07 13.94
N ASP A 212 1.31 -12.72 13.09
CA ASP A 212 1.12 -12.77 11.65
C ASP A 212 0.89 -14.23 11.20
N GLU A 213 -0.07 -14.42 10.28
CA GLU A 213 -0.45 -15.73 9.75
C GLU A 213 0.15 -15.90 8.35
N TRP A 214 1.08 -16.85 8.20
CA TRP A 214 1.66 -17.20 6.91
C TRP A 214 0.66 -17.97 6.04
N LEU A 215 0.57 -17.59 4.78
CA LEU A 215 -0.34 -18.20 3.81
C LEU A 215 0.42 -19.13 2.85
N HIS A 216 -0.25 -20.20 2.42
CA HIS A 216 0.30 -21.26 1.59
C HIS A 216 -0.70 -21.68 0.49
#